data_AF-A0A9P6N187-F1
#
_entry.id   AF-A0A9P6N187-F1
#
_cell.length_a   1.000
_cell.length_b   1.000
_cell.length_c   1.000
_cell.angle_alpha   90.00
_cell.angle_beta   90.00
_cell.angle_gamma   90.00
#
_symmetry.space_group_name_H-M   'P 1'
#
loop_
_entity.id
_entity.type
_entity.pdbx_description
1 polymer ?
#
loop_
_entity_poly.entity_id
_entity_poly.type
_entity_poly.pdbx_seq_one_letter_code
_entity_poly.pdbx_strand_id
1 'polypeptide(L)' 'MACLVPAYSGARMILYEGFATSATPDRGHSFNDIFILDVATLTWTQGNVSTIGSGRGSHACAVS' A
#
# COMPACT_ATOMS: atom_id res chain seq x y z
N MET A 1 -7.53 2.82 6.02
CA MET A 1 -7.99 2.39 4.69
C MET A 1 -6.81 2.44 3.74
N ALA A 2 -6.48 1.30 3.13
CA ALA A 2 -5.40 1.16 2.15
C ALA A 2 -6.00 0.96 0.76
N CYS A 3 -5.17 1.16 -0.28
CA CYS A 3 -5.60 1.13 -1.67
C CYS A 3 -4.95 -0.04 -2.41
N LEU A 4 -5.75 -1.00 -2.88
CA LEU A 4 -5.28 -2.13 -3.69
C LEU A 4 -5.79 -1.97 -5.11
N VAL A 5 -4.88 -1.79 -6.08
CA VAL A 5 -5.24 -1.57 -7.49
C VAL A 5 -4.57 -2.58 -8.41
N PRO A 6 -5.23 -3.01 -9.49
CA PRO A 6 -4.60 -3.82 -10.52
C PRO A 6 -3.63 -2.98 -11.36
N ALA A 7 -2.53 -3.59 -11.80
CA ALA A 7 -1.55 -2.99 -12.70
C ALA A 7 -1.08 -4.02 -13.73
N TYR A 8 -0.45 -3.54 -14.80
CA TYR A 8 0.11 -4.39 -15.87
C TYR A 8 -0.91 -5.41 -16.40
N SER A 9 -2.11 -4.93 -16.75
CA SER A 9 -3.23 -5.76 -17.22
C SER A 9 -3.67 -6.84 -16.23
N GLY A 10 -3.49 -6.61 -14.93
CA GLY A 10 -3.88 -7.52 -13.85
C GLY A 10 -2.82 -8.54 -13.46
N ALA A 11 -1.65 -8.54 -14.10
CA ALA A 11 -0.54 -9.41 -13.70
C ALA A 11 0.02 -9.07 -12.31
N ARG A 12 -0.20 -7.84 -11.84
CA ARG A 12 0.22 -7.39 -10.51
C ARG A 12 -0.89 -6.63 -9.80
N MET A 13 -0.88 -6.70 -8.48
CA MET A 13 -1.69 -5.82 -7.63
C MET A 13 -0.75 -4.93 -6.82
N ILE A 14 -1.07 -3.63 -6.76
CA ILE A 14 -0.28 -2.64 -6.03
C ILE A 14 -1.08 -2.20 -4.82
N LEU A 15 -0.51 -2.38 -3.63
CA LEU A 15 -1.02 -1.90 -2.36
C LEU A 15 -0.28 -0.61 -1.98
N TYR A 16 -1.02 0.48 -1.86
CA TYR A 16 -0.51 1.76 -1.40
C TYR A 16 -0.87 2.00 0.06
N GLU A 17 0.18 2.22 0.86
CA GLU A 17 0.10 2.83 2.18
C GLU A 17 -1.01 2.21 3.06
N GLY A 18 -1.51 2.94 4.05
CA GLY A 18 -2.59 2.49 4.90
C GLY A 18 -2.42 2.97 6.33
N PHE A 19 -3.36 2.59 7.18
CA PHE A 19 -3.34 2.90 8.60
C PHE A 19 -3.61 1.64 9.39
N ALA A 20 -2.73 1.34 10.33
CA ALA A 20 -2.94 0.30 11.32
C ALA A 20 -3.14 0.94 12.70
N THR A 21 -4.15 0.46 13.42
CA THR A 21 -4.28 0.70 14.85
C THR A 21 -3.31 -0.22 15.59
N SER A 22 -2.42 0.32 16.43
CA SER A 22 -1.67 -0.52 17.35
C SER A 22 -2.61 -1.12 18.41
N ALA A 23 -2.14 -2.17 19.09
CA ALA A 23 -2.84 -2.73 20.26
C ALA A 23 -2.99 -1.74 21.43
N THR A 24 -2.38 -0.56 21.33
CA THR A 24 -2.53 0.54 22.29
C THR A 24 -3.55 1.55 21.73
N PRO A 25 -4.55 1.98 22.52
CA PRO A 25 -5.69 2.77 22.03
C PRO A 25 -5.37 4.08 21.29
N ASP A 26 -4.16 4.63 21.48
CA ASP A 26 -3.81 5.99 21.05
C ASP A 26 -2.66 6.07 20.04
N ARG A 27 -2.21 4.94 19.45
CA ARG A 27 -1.12 4.95 18.45
C ARG A 27 -1.53 4.29 17.14
N GLY A 28 -2.22 5.07 16.32
CA GLY A 28 -2.31 4.79 14.90
C GLY A 28 -0.96 4.98 14.20
N HIS A 29 -0.61 4.08 13.28
CA HIS A 29 0.53 4.25 12.38
C HIS A 29 0.04 4.33 10.94
N SER A 30 0.36 5.45 10.27
CA SER A 30 0.17 5.57 8.84
C SER A 30 1.43 5.12 8.12
N PHE A 31 1.29 4.19 7.18
CA PHE A 31 2.40 3.68 6.37
C PHE A 31 2.64 4.57 5.16
N ASN A 32 3.88 4.63 4.69
CA ASN A 32 4.29 5.32 3.48
C ASN A 32 4.97 4.39 2.45
N ASP A 33 4.75 3.08 2.60
CA ASP A 33 5.31 2.05 1.75
C ASP A 33 4.36 1.66 0.60
N ILE A 34 4.93 1.07 -0.45
CA ILE A 34 4.19 0.37 -1.50
C ILE A 34 4.56 -1.11 -1.47
N PHE A 35 3.55 -1.96 -1.59
CA PHE A 35 3.74 -3.40 -1.80
C PHE A 35 3.18 -3.82 -3.15
N ILE A 36 3.88 -4.71 -3.84
CA ILE A 36 3.50 -5.24 -5.14
C ILE A 36 3.33 -6.75 -4.99
N LEU A 37 2.14 -7.23 -5.29
CA LEU A 37 1.82 -8.65 -5.40
C LEU A 37 2.00 -9.08 -6.86
N ASP A 38 2.86 -10.06 -7.09
CA ASP A 38 2.83 -10.84 -8.33
C ASP A 38 1.69 -11.87 -8.23
N VAL A 39 0.72 -11.79 -9.14
CA VAL A 39 -0.50 -12.61 -9.06
C VAL A 39 -0.22 -14.06 -9.49
N ALA A 40 0.79 -14.29 -10.32
CA ALA A 40 1.12 -15.63 -10.80
C ALA A 40 1.83 -16.46 -9.72
N THR A 41 2.72 -15.82 -8.95
CA THR A 41 3.51 -16.50 -7.92
C THR A 41 2.98 -16.28 -6.50
N LEU A 42 2.02 -15.36 -6.32
CA LEU A 42 1.50 -14.92 -5.03
C LEU A 42 2.57 -14.37 -4.08
N THR A 43 3.65 -13.81 -4.64
CA THR A 43 4.75 -13.24 -3.86
C THR A 43 4.61 -11.73 -3.71
N TRP A 44 4.84 -11.24 -2.49
CA TRP A 44 4.88 -9.82 -2.19
C TRP A 44 6.31 -9.27 -2.28
N THR A 45 6.44 -8.10 -2.87
CA THR A 45 7.69 -7.34 -2.91
C THR A 45 7.43 -5.91 -2.41
N GLN A 46 8.34 -5.37 -1.60
CA GLN A 46 8.27 -3.98 -1.18
C GLN A 46 8.90 -3.10 -2.27
N GLY A 47 8.15 -2.13 -2.77
CA GLY A 47 8.66 -1.14 -3.71
C GLY A 47 9.58 -0.16 -3.00
N ASN A 48 10.62 0.31 -3.69
CA ASN A 48 11.45 1.40 -3.17
C ASN A 48 10.76 2.73 -3.43
N VAL A 49 10.36 3.42 -2.36
CA VAL A 49 9.63 4.69 -2.43
C VAL A 49 10.31 5.76 -1.60
N SER A 50 11.50 6.14 -2.05
CA SER A 50 12.29 7.23 -1.47
C SER A 50 11.65 8.63 -1.60
N THR A 51 10.55 8.76 -2.36
CA THR A 51 9.88 10.03 -2.64
C THR A 51 8.44 10.12 -2.14
N ILE A 52 7.89 9.07 -1.51
CA ILE A 52 6.56 9.15 -0.92
C ILE A 52 6.66 9.89 0.41
N GLY A 53 5.85 10.95 0.53
CA GLY A 53 5.86 11.85 1.70
C GLY A 53 5.36 11.19 2.99
N SER A 54 4.72 11.96 3.86
CA SER A 54 4.17 11.43 5.12
C SER A 54 3.09 10.38 4.85
N GLY A 55 3.11 9.29 5.62
CA GLY A 55 2.19 8.16 5.46
C GLY A 55 0.73 8.55 5.65
N ARG A 56 -0.16 7.91 4.90
CA ARG A 56 -1.58 8.29 4.79
C ARG A 56 -2.52 7.11 5.04
N GLY A 57 -3.60 7.40 5.76
CA GLY A 57 -4.48 6.39 6.35
C GLY A 57 -5.91 6.31 5.85
N SER A 58 -6.39 7.28 5.07
CA SER A 58 -7.79 7.40 4.62
C SER A 58 -7.87 8.09 3.26
N HIS A 59 -6.96 7.74 2.36
CA HIS A 59 -6.81 8.42 1.08
C HIS A 59 -7.56 7.71 -0.04
N ALA A 60 -7.96 8.49 -1.06
CA ALA A 60 -8.40 7.96 -2.33
C ALA A 60 -7.18 7.79 -3.24
N CYS A 61 -7.17 6.71 -4.00
CA CYS A 61 -6.16 6.40 -5.01
C CYS A 61 -6.83 6.44 -6.39
N ALA A 62 -6.09 6.91 -7.38
CA ALA A 62 -6.49 6.86 -8.78
C ALA A 62 -5.34 6.23 -9.58
N VAL A 63 -5.70 5.38 -10.54
CA VAL A 63 -4.78 4.74 -11.48
C VAL A 63 -5.31 4.99 -12.89
N SER A 64 -4.42 5.32 -13.83
CA SER A 64 -4.71 5.54 -15.25
C SER A 64 -4.24 4.37 -16.09
#